data_AF-A0A932Q2F1-F1
#
_entry.id   AF-A0A932Q2F1-F1
#
_cell.length_a   1.000
_cell.length_b   1.000
_cell.length_c   1.000
_cell.angle_alpha   90.00
_cell.angle_beta   90.00
_cell.angle_gamma   90.00
#
_symmetry.space_group_name_H-M   'P 1'
#
loop_
_entity.id
_entity.type
_entity.pdbx_description
1 polymer ?
#
loop_
_entity_poly.entity_id
_entity_poly.type
_entity_poly.pdbx_seq_one_letter_code
_entity_poly.pdbx_strand_id
1 'polypeptide(L)' 'MKYQSKKLIVLEANIDDMNPEWYEPLMEILFKAGALDVTLRPVMMKKSRPGTLTSVLCSPTQRDKFLKILFEESTTL' A
#
# COMPACT_ATOMS: atom_id res chain seq x y z
N MET A 1 -26.62 10.22 -19.04
CA MET A 1 -25.38 10.30 -18.23
C MET A 1 -24.45 9.19 -18.68
N LYS A 2 -23.28 9.49 -19.25
CA LYS A 2 -22.31 8.47 -19.70
C LYS A 2 -21.29 8.25 -18.59
N TYR A 3 -21.17 7.01 -18.10
CA TYR A 3 -20.13 6.64 -17.15
C TYR A 3 -18.86 6.28 -17.93
N GLN A 4 -17.73 6.87 -17.53
CA GLN A 4 -16.41 6.45 -18.02
C GLN A 4 -15.84 5.39 -17.10
N SER A 5 -15.26 4.34 -17.66
CA SER A 5 -14.55 3.31 -16.90
C SER A 5 -13.04 3.50 -17.05
N LYS A 6 -12.30 3.31 -15.96
CA LYS A 6 -10.84 3.32 -15.93
C LYS A 6 -10.36 2.05 -15.23
N LYS A 7 -9.35 1.39 -15.80
CA LYS A 7 -8.70 0.26 -15.15
C LYS A 7 -7.73 0.75 -14.10
N LEU A 8 -7.92 0.29 -12.86
CA LEU A 8 -7.03 0.52 -11.73
C LEU A 8 -6.55 -0.83 -11.18
N ILE A 9 -5.50 -0.79 -10.39
CA ILE A 9 -5.01 -1.94 -9.63
C ILE A 9 -4.86 -1.55 -8.17
N VAL A 10 -5.01 -2.53 -7.28
CA VAL A 10 -4.70 -2.40 -5.86
C VAL A 10 -3.49 -3.28 -5.60
N LEU A 11 -2.43 -2.69 -5.04
CA LEU A 11 -1.28 -3.41 -4.51
C LEU A 11 -1.48 -3.59 -3.01
N GLU A 12 -1.28 -4.80 -2.52
CA GLU A 12 -1.55 -5.16 -1.12
C GLU A 12 -0.33 -5.85 -0.52
N ALA A 13 0.06 -5.42 0.68
CA ALA A 13 1.14 -6.02 1.46
C ALA A 13 0.70 -6.17 2.93
N ASN A 14 0.95 -7.35 3.50
CA ASN A 14 0.76 -7.60 4.93
C ASN A 14 2.08 -7.32 5.67
N ILE A 15 2.04 -6.45 6.67
CA ILE A 15 3.23 -5.96 7.39
C ILE A 15 3.03 -6.17 8.89
N ASP A 16 3.84 -7.03 9.53
CA ASP A 16 3.73 -7.40 10.95
C ASP A 16 4.92 -6.99 11.83
N ASP A 17 5.99 -6.46 11.23
CA ASP A 17 7.27 -6.17 11.88
C ASP A 17 7.78 -4.74 11.66
N MET A 18 6.96 -3.86 11.08
CA MET A 18 7.27 -2.44 10.91
C MET A 18 6.87 -1.61 12.15
N ASN A 19 7.68 -0.62 12.51
CA ASN A 19 7.32 0.35 13.55
C ASN A 19 6.03 1.11 13.14
N PRO A 20 4.98 1.15 13.99
CA PRO A 20 3.75 1.87 13.69
C PRO A 20 3.92 3.34 13.30
N GLU A 21 4.94 4.03 13.82
CA GLU A 21 5.22 5.43 13.50
C GLU A 21 5.63 5.65 12.04
N TRP A 22 6.03 4.59 11.33
CA TRP A 22 6.53 4.67 9.95
C TRP A 22 5.41 4.57 8.92
N TYR A 23 4.18 4.22 9.32
CA TYR A 23 3.05 4.17 8.38
C TYR A 23 2.68 5.54 7.82
N GLU A 24 2.70 6.59 8.64
CA GLU A 24 2.40 7.95 8.18
C GLU A 24 3.44 8.45 7.15
N PRO A 25 4.77 8.37 7.41
CA PRO A 25 5.79 8.64 6.39
C PRO A 25 5.63 7.82 5.11
N LEU A 26 5.34 6.52 5.22
CA LEU A 26 5.12 5.66 4.05
C LEU A 26 3.90 6.14 3.23
N MET A 27 2.79 6.47 3.89
CA MET A 27 1.61 7.02 3.24
C MET A 27 1.92 8.34 2.54
N GLU A 28 2.66 9.25 3.18
CA GLU A 28 3.08 10.50 2.55
C GLU A 28 3.91 10.26 1.29
N ILE A 29 4.89 9.35 1.31
CA ILE A 29 5.73 9.02 0.16
C ILE A 29 4.87 8.46 -0.99
N LEU A 30 3.94 7.55 -0.68
CA LEU A 30 3.03 6.96 -1.66
C LEU A 30 2.10 8.01 -2.29
N PHE A 31 1.53 8.91 -1.48
CA PHE A 31 0.69 10.00 -1.99
C PHE A 31 1.49 11.00 -2.81
N LYS A 32 2.70 11.40 -2.37
CA LYS A 32 3.62 12.27 -3.13
C LYS A 32 4.03 11.62 -4.46
N ALA A 33 4.18 10.30 -4.49
CA ALA A 33 4.43 9.55 -5.72
C ALA A 33 3.19 9.42 -6.62
N GLY A 34 2.01 9.86 -6.18
CA GLY A 34 0.78 9.91 -6.98
C GLY A 34 -0.11 8.68 -6.85
N ALA A 35 -0.11 8.00 -5.70
CA ALA A 35 -1.12 6.99 -5.39
C ALA A 35 -2.51 7.63 -5.42
N LEU A 36 -3.50 6.91 -5.93
CA LEU A 36 -4.89 7.40 -5.94
C LEU A 36 -5.53 7.29 -4.56
N ASP A 37 -5.15 6.26 -3.81
CA ASP A 37 -5.58 6.03 -2.44
C ASP A 37 -4.58 5.12 -1.72
N VAL A 38 -4.47 5.26 -0.41
CA VAL A 38 -3.68 4.40 0.46
C VAL A 38 -4.48 4.12 1.72
N THR A 39 -4.67 2.84 2.05
CA THR A 39 -5.40 2.43 3.25
C THR A 39 -4.61 1.44 4.09
N LEU A 40 -4.83 1.50 5.40
CA LEU A 40 -4.24 0.62 6.40
C LEU A 40 -5.36 -0.11 7.12
N ARG A 41 -5.31 -1.44 7.13
CA ARG A 41 -6.30 -2.28 7.82
C ARG A 41 -5.61 -3.18 8.84
N PRO A 42 -6.05 -3.21 10.10
CA PRO A 42 -5.52 -4.20 11.04
C PRO A 42 -5.92 -5.61 10.60
N VAL A 43 -4.97 -6.53 10.62
CA VAL A 43 -5.16 -7.94 10.25
C VAL A 43 -4.47 -8.86 11.26
N MET A 44 -4.98 -10.08 11.38
CA MET A 44 -4.30 -11.15 12.13
C MET A 44 -3.59 -12.08 11.15
N MET A 45 -2.29 -12.26 11.34
CA MET A 45 -1.42 -13.09 10.50
C MET A 45 -1.12 -14.45 11.16
N LYS A 46 -0.40 -15.32 10.45
CA LYS A 46 0.04 -16.63 10.96
C LYS A 46 0.75 -16.48 12.32
N LYS A 47 0.67 -17.52 13.16
CA LYS A 47 1.23 -17.52 14.53
C LYS A 47 0.61 -16.43 15.43
N SER A 48 -0.66 -16.09 15.18
CA SER A 48 -1.43 -15.11 15.96
C SER A 48 -0.75 -13.74 16.08
N ARG A 49 -0.02 -13.33 15.04
CA ARG A 49 0.72 -12.08 15.04
C ARG A 49 -0.17 -10.95 14.48
N PRO A 50 -0.39 -9.85 15.22
CA PRO A 50 -1.03 -8.67 14.67
C PRO A 50 -0.17 -8.06 13.56
N GLY A 51 -0.81 -7.59 12.49
CA GLY A 51 -0.15 -6.84 11.43
C GLY A 51 -1.11 -5.84 10.78
N THR A 52 -0.61 -5.14 9.78
CA THR A 52 -1.37 -4.18 8.99
C THR A 52 -1.33 -4.58 7.52
N LEU A 53 -2.51 -4.66 6.89
CA LEU A 53 -2.65 -4.77 5.46
C LEU A 53 -2.63 -3.36 4.85
N THR A 54 -1.51 -3.03 4.21
CA THR A 54 -1.30 -1.79 3.47
C THR A 54 -1.78 -1.97 2.04
N SER A 55 -2.70 -1.12 1.59
CA SER A 55 -3.29 -1.20 0.24
C SER A 55 -3.05 0.11 -0.52
N VAL A 56 -2.53 0.02 -1.73
CA VAL A 56 -2.21 1.17 -2.61
C VAL A 56 -3.01 1.06 -3.90
N LEU A 57 -3.92 2.00 -4.13
CA LEU A 57 -4.70 2.11 -5.37
C LEU A 57 -3.92 2.94 -6.39
N CYS A 58 -3.67 2.39 -7.58
CA CYS A 58 -2.91 3.09 -8.62
C CYS A 58 -3.30 2.67 -10.05
N SER A 59 -2.76 3.37 -11.06
CA SER A 59 -2.89 2.93 -12.45
C SER A 59 -1.96 1.74 -12.74
N PRO A 60 -2.34 0.85 -13.67
CA PRO A 60 -1.48 -0.27 -14.07
C PRO A 60 -0.07 0.14 -14.51
N THR A 61 0.04 1.30 -15.15
CA THR A 61 1.31 1.87 -15.64
C THR A 61 2.27 2.31 -14.53
N GLN A 62 1.78 2.47 -13.30
CA GLN A 62 2.58 2.90 -12.15
C GLN A 62 2.90 1.75 -11.19
N ARG A 63 2.48 0.52 -11.52
CA ARG A 63 2.66 -0.68 -10.69
C ARG A 63 4.07 -0.79 -10.12
N ASP A 64 5.08 -0.83 -10.99
CA ASP A 64 6.45 -1.14 -10.59
C ASP A 64 7.08 -0.03 -9.74
N LYS A 65 6.67 1.21 -9.97
CA LYS A 65 7.05 2.35 -9.13
C LYS A 65 6.55 2.17 -7.69
N PHE A 66 5.29 1.78 -7.50
CA PHE A 66 4.74 1.59 -6.16
C PHE A 66 5.24 0.32 -5.48
N LEU A 67 5.49 -0.76 -6.24
CA LEU A 67 6.18 -1.94 -5.71
C LEU A 67 7.56 -1.57 -5.18
N LYS A 68 8.33 -0.78 -5.95
CA LYS A 68 9.65 -0.30 -5.51
C LYS A 68 9.57 0.48 -4.19
N ILE A 69 8.65 1.45 -4.09
CA ILE A 69 8.45 2.21 -2.84
C ILE A 69 8.08 1.29 -1.68
N LEU A 70 7.14 0.35 -1.88
CA LEU A 70 6.74 -0.59 -0.83
C LEU A 70 7.93 -1.44 -0.34
N PHE A 71 8.81 -1.89 -1.23
CA PHE A 71 9.99 -2.67 -0.85
C PHE A 71 11.11 -1.83 -0.22
N GLU A 72 11.26 -0.55 -0.59
CA GLU A 72 12.31 0.32 -0.06
C GLU A 72 11.92 0.97 1.28
N GLU A 73 10.64 1.29 1.46
CA GLU A 73 10.13 2.10 2.57
C GLU A 73 9.35 1.30 3.62
N SER A 74 9.23 -0.02 3.45
CA SER A 74 8.60 -0.92 4.43
C SER A 74 9.41 -2.20 4.62
N THR A 75 8.98 -3.04 5.56
CA THR A 75 9.63 -4.34 5.84
C THR A 75 9.12 -5.48 4.96
N THR A 76 8.17 -5.22 4.04
CA THR A 76 7.63 -6.24 3.14
C THR A 76 8.67 -6.76 2.14
N LEU A 77 8.47 -8.00 1.66
CA LEU A 77 9.33 -8.71 0.70
C LEU A 77 8.66 -8.94 -0.65
#